data_AF-A0A4Y2VKX1-F1
#
_entry.id   AF-A0A4Y2VKX1-F1
#
_cell.length_a   1.000
_cell.length_b   1.000
_cell.length_c   1.000
_cell.angle_alpha   90.00
_cell.angle_beta   90.00
_cell.angle_gamma   90.00
#
_symmetry.space_group_name_H-M   'P 1'
#
loop_
_entity.id
_entity.type
_entity.pdbx_description
1 polymer ?
#
loop_
_entity_poly.entity_id
_entity_poly.type
_entity_poly.pdbx_seq_one_letter_code
_entity_poly.pdbx_strand_id
1 'polypeptide(L)'
;MGRLFIPVQQHRTAVLQCLPTSSSLNVTLWKTEGEEEMVSMGADVEFDPRRGFIIHYPTIFFHGLFQCRAYSFGGIEDSIDLTLFYMADTYNAPQPYINTSEALHPVVNDTFVLKCTVDVDPDTRLFIDWSYPNKNNSQGRINETQPISQWKTTRTYKHQEVSTSLIVKNAQTRDSGRYICSVTDHSQKTGRADVNINVYGACGRILLLI
;
A
#
# COMPACT_ATOMS: atom_id res chain seq x y z
N MET A 1 -14.54 -18.51 -13.30
CA MET A 1 -14.21 -18.87 -11.90
C MET A 1 -13.32 -17.78 -11.34
N GLY A 2 -13.66 -17.24 -10.17
CA GLY A 2 -12.92 -16.13 -9.57
C GLY A 2 -11.61 -16.62 -8.96
N ARG A 3 -10.48 -16.01 -9.32
CA ARG A 3 -9.20 -16.24 -8.65
C ARG A 3 -9.15 -15.43 -7.36
N LEU A 4 -8.79 -16.08 -6.26
CA LEU A 4 -8.66 -15.40 -4.97
C LEU A 4 -7.25 -14.80 -4.85
N PHE A 5 -7.17 -13.49 -4.63
CA PHE A 5 -5.90 -12.79 -4.40
C PHE A 5 -5.62 -12.70 -2.91
N ILE A 6 -4.52 -13.28 -2.45
CA ILE A 6 -4.18 -13.38 -1.02
C ILE A 6 -2.80 -12.74 -0.78
N PRO A 7 -2.71 -11.66 0.00
CA PRO A 7 -1.42 -11.13 0.42
C PRO A 7 -0.79 -12.06 1.47
N VAL A 8 0.49 -12.39 1.29
CA VAL A 8 1.28 -13.16 2.28
C VAL A 8 2.49 -12.33 2.69
N GLN A 9 2.61 -12.02 3.98
CA GLN A 9 3.62 -11.09 4.46
C GLN A 9 4.75 -11.82 5.17
N GLN A 10 5.98 -11.42 4.91
CA GLN A 10 7.16 -11.95 5.58
C GLN A 10 7.02 -11.85 7.11
N HIS A 11 7.52 -12.87 7.84
CA HIS A 11 7.45 -12.98 9.29
C HIS A 11 6.03 -12.99 9.89
N ARG A 12 4.98 -13.12 9.06
CA ARG A 12 3.60 -13.29 9.52
C ARG A 12 3.04 -14.59 8.99
N THR A 13 2.38 -15.33 9.88
CA THR A 13 1.66 -16.54 9.47
C THR A 13 0.53 -16.18 8.51
N ALA A 14 0.44 -16.88 7.39
CA ALA A 14 -0.66 -16.77 6.43
C ALA A 14 -1.57 -17.99 6.53
N VAL A 15 -2.87 -17.80 6.28
CA VAL A 15 -3.85 -18.88 6.28
C VAL A 15 -4.62 -18.89 4.96
N LEU A 16 -4.48 -19.96 4.19
CA LEU A 16 -5.24 -20.20 2.96
C LEU A 16 -6.47 -21.03 3.30
N GLN A 17 -7.65 -20.42 3.28
CA GLN A 17 -8.91 -21.03 3.72
C GLN A 17 -9.51 -22.02 2.70
N CYS A 18 -8.70 -22.96 2.22
CA CYS A 18 -9.15 -24.08 1.42
C CYS A 18 -9.66 -25.19 2.35
N LEU A 19 -10.95 -25.11 2.71
CA LEU A 19 -11.57 -26.01 3.69
C LEU A 19 -12.24 -27.20 2.99
N PRO A 20 -12.04 -28.43 3.49
CA PRO A 20 -12.74 -29.61 2.97
C PRO A 20 -14.20 -29.58 3.42
N THR A 21 -15.09 -30.01 2.54
CA THR A 21 -16.54 -30.15 2.83
C THR A 21 -16.89 -31.48 3.49
N SER A 22 -15.98 -32.46 3.44
CA SER A 22 -16.11 -33.80 4.03
C SER A 22 -14.77 -34.27 4.58
N SER A 23 -14.78 -35.06 5.66
CA SER A 23 -13.58 -35.65 6.26
C SER A 23 -12.90 -36.70 5.38
N SER A 24 -13.56 -37.17 4.33
CA SER A 24 -13.02 -38.13 3.36
C SER A 24 -12.15 -37.50 2.28
N LEU A 25 -12.12 -36.16 2.19
CA LEU A 25 -11.36 -35.44 1.19
C LEU A 25 -9.93 -35.20 1.67
N ASN A 26 -8.97 -35.57 0.83
CA ASN A 26 -7.57 -35.17 1.01
C ASN A 26 -7.32 -33.88 0.25
N VAL A 27 -6.89 -32.82 0.94
CA VAL A 27 -6.61 -31.52 0.33
C VAL A 27 -5.10 -31.30 0.26
N THR A 28 -4.62 -30.90 -0.92
CA THR A 28 -3.21 -30.61 -1.17
C THR A 28 -3.05 -29.21 -1.75
N LEU A 29 -1.90 -28.59 -1.52
CA LEU A 29 -1.54 -27.28 -2.07
C LEU A 29 -0.47 -27.45 -3.13
N TRP A 30 -0.67 -26.83 -4.28
CA TRP A 30 0.21 -26.92 -5.43
C TRP A 30 0.64 -25.53 -5.86
N LYS A 31 1.91 -25.35 -6.19
CA LYS A 31 2.38 -24.19 -6.93
C LYS A 31 2.27 -24.51 -8.42
N THR A 32 1.55 -23.69 -9.15
CA THR A 32 1.20 -23.91 -10.56
C THR A 32 1.83 -22.88 -11.49
N GLU A 33 2.54 -21.90 -10.94
CA GLU A 33 3.37 -20.99 -11.71
C GLU A 33 4.73 -21.63 -12.02
N GLY A 34 5.02 -21.85 -13.30
CA GLY A 34 6.25 -22.48 -13.75
C GLY A 34 6.15 -24.00 -13.78
N GLU A 35 7.14 -24.69 -13.19
CA GLU A 35 7.09 -26.14 -13.01
C GLU A 35 6.12 -26.47 -11.87
N GLU A 36 5.14 -27.31 -12.17
CA GLU A 36 4.11 -27.66 -11.22
C GLU A 36 4.66 -28.53 -10.10
N GLU A 37 4.55 -28.06 -8.86
CA GLU A 37 5.08 -28.76 -7.69
C GLU A 37 4.07 -28.78 -6.53
N MET A 38 4.02 -29.91 -5.83
CA MET A 38 3.22 -30.03 -4.61
C MET A 38 3.98 -29.39 -3.45
N VAL A 39 3.33 -28.48 -2.74
CA VAL A 39 3.89 -27.89 -1.52
C VAL A 39 3.95 -28.97 -0.44
N SER A 40 5.16 -29.26 0.03
CA SER A 40 5.38 -30.27 1.06
C SER A 40 4.82 -29.80 2.40
N MET A 41 4.02 -30.64 3.05
CA MET A 41 3.55 -30.40 4.42
C MET A 41 4.67 -30.73 5.42
N GLY A 42 4.78 -29.95 6.49
CA GLY A 42 5.83 -30.08 7.49
C GLY A 42 5.80 -28.94 8.49
N ALA A 43 6.97 -28.56 9.03
CA ALA A 43 7.07 -27.49 10.03
C ALA A 43 6.73 -26.09 9.47
N ASP A 44 6.97 -25.86 8.17
CA ASP A 44 6.74 -24.55 7.54
C ASP A 44 5.30 -24.38 7.02
N VAL A 45 4.65 -25.49 6.65
CA VAL A 45 3.29 -25.52 6.11
C VAL A 45 2.51 -26.67 6.75
N GLU A 46 1.48 -26.32 7.51
CA GLU A 46 0.57 -27.25 8.15
C GLU A 46 -0.82 -27.16 7.50
N PHE A 47 -1.61 -28.22 7.62
CA PHE A 47 -3.01 -28.22 7.21
C PHE A 47 -3.92 -28.54 8.40
N ASP A 48 -4.84 -27.64 8.69
CA ASP A 48 -5.90 -27.82 9.69
C ASP A 48 -7.26 -27.82 8.96
N PRO A 49 -8.06 -28.90 8.99
CA PRO A 49 -9.34 -28.97 8.29
C PRO A 49 -10.35 -27.87 8.66
N ARG A 50 -10.18 -27.18 9.79
CA ARG A 50 -11.03 -26.07 10.24
C ARG A 50 -10.50 -24.69 9.84
N ARG A 51 -9.21 -24.58 9.51
CA ARG A 51 -8.54 -23.30 9.21
C ARG A 51 -7.99 -23.21 7.78
N GLY A 52 -7.62 -24.35 7.20
CA GLY A 52 -6.99 -24.49 5.89
C GLY A 52 -5.47 -24.69 6.00
N PHE A 53 -4.73 -24.27 4.97
CA PHE A 53 -3.27 -24.32 4.98
C PHE A 53 -2.70 -23.15 5.79
N ILE A 54 -1.87 -23.45 6.77
CA ILE A 54 -1.18 -22.50 7.64
C ILE A 54 0.28 -22.43 7.20
N ILE A 55 0.69 -21.28 6.69
CA ILE A 55 2.07 -21.03 6.26
C ILE A 55 2.75 -20.22 7.37
N HIS A 56 3.66 -20.83 8.11
CA HIS A 56 4.28 -20.19 9.28
C HIS A 56 5.30 -19.12 8.88
N TYR A 57 6.14 -19.43 7.90
CA TYR A 57 7.24 -18.58 7.44
C TYR A 57 7.19 -18.39 5.92
N PRO A 58 6.24 -17.57 5.40
CA PRO A 58 6.15 -17.33 3.98
C PRO A 58 7.44 -16.67 3.46
N THR A 59 7.93 -17.15 2.32
CA THR A 59 9.06 -16.60 1.56
C THR A 59 8.59 -16.21 0.17
N ILE A 60 9.50 -15.69 -0.67
CA ILE A 60 9.23 -15.40 -2.08
C ILE A 60 8.72 -16.61 -2.86
N PHE A 61 8.94 -17.84 -2.36
CA PHE A 61 8.34 -19.05 -2.91
C PHE A 61 6.82 -18.95 -3.03
N PHE A 62 6.15 -18.32 -2.06
CA PHE A 62 4.69 -18.13 -2.04
C PHE A 62 4.22 -16.91 -2.82
N HIS A 63 5.03 -16.37 -3.73
CA HIS A 63 4.56 -15.44 -4.75
C HIS A 63 4.12 -16.22 -5.99
N GLY A 64 2.97 -15.86 -6.58
CA GLY A 64 2.52 -16.40 -7.86
C GLY A 64 1.23 -17.21 -7.79
N LEU A 65 1.08 -18.16 -8.71
CA LEU A 65 -0.12 -18.97 -8.88
C LEU A 65 -0.03 -20.28 -8.09
N PHE A 66 -1.09 -20.55 -7.34
CA PHE A 66 -1.25 -21.74 -6.52
C PHE A 66 -2.63 -22.36 -6.76
N GLN A 67 -2.76 -23.63 -6.41
CA GLN A 67 -4.03 -24.34 -6.47
C GLN A 67 -4.20 -25.24 -5.25
N CYS A 68 -5.34 -25.10 -4.58
CA CYS A 68 -5.80 -26.11 -3.62
C CYS A 68 -6.54 -27.20 -4.39
N ARG A 69 -6.16 -28.46 -4.18
CA ARG A 69 -6.79 -29.61 -4.87
C ARG A 69 -7.36 -30.57 -3.84
N ALA A 70 -8.63 -30.92 -4.00
CA ALA A 70 -9.31 -31.92 -3.19
C ALA A 70 -9.41 -33.23 -3.96
N TYR A 71 -9.02 -34.33 -3.32
CA TYR A 71 -9.06 -35.68 -3.88
C TYR A 71 -9.98 -36.57 -3.05
N SER A 72 -10.79 -37.38 -3.74
CA SER A 72 -11.52 -38.51 -3.15
C SER A 72 -11.00 -39.84 -3.73
N PHE A 73 -11.49 -40.96 -3.20
CA PHE A 73 -11.15 -42.31 -3.67
C PHE A 73 -11.68 -42.54 -5.11
N GLY A 74 -10.98 -41.96 -6.10
CA GLY A 74 -11.37 -41.95 -7.51
C GLY A 74 -10.71 -40.87 -8.37
N GLY A 75 -10.12 -39.82 -7.77
CA GLY A 75 -9.43 -38.75 -8.52
C GLY A 75 -9.53 -37.37 -7.88
N ILE A 76 -9.18 -36.32 -8.64
CA ILE A 76 -9.42 -34.93 -8.26
C ILE A 76 -10.92 -34.67 -8.33
N GLU A 77 -11.51 -34.19 -7.24
CA GLU A 77 -12.92 -33.86 -7.15
C GLU A 77 -13.16 -32.36 -7.37
N ASP A 78 -12.29 -31.51 -6.81
CA ASP A 78 -12.40 -30.06 -6.93
C ASP A 78 -11.05 -29.35 -6.81
N SER A 79 -10.99 -28.12 -7.32
CA SER A 79 -9.80 -27.27 -7.24
C SER A 79 -10.13 -25.79 -7.12
N ILE A 80 -9.38 -25.07 -6.29
CA ILE A 80 -9.49 -23.63 -6.10
C ILE A 80 -8.18 -22.96 -6.54
N ASP A 81 -8.28 -22.06 -7.52
CA ASP A 81 -7.16 -21.24 -7.98
C ASP A 81 -6.90 -20.06 -7.04
N LEU A 82 -5.65 -19.92 -6.61
CA LEU A 82 -5.16 -18.86 -5.75
C LEU A 82 -4.06 -18.06 -6.45
N THR A 83 -4.06 -16.75 -6.25
CA THR A 83 -2.93 -15.88 -6.57
C THR A 83 -2.37 -15.33 -5.26
N LEU A 84 -1.19 -15.78 -4.88
CA LEU A 84 -0.52 -15.32 -3.67
C LEU A 84 0.43 -14.16 -4.01
N PHE A 85 0.37 -13.08 -3.23
CA PHE A 85 1.24 -11.92 -3.39
C PHE A 85 2.16 -11.79 -2.17
N TYR A 86 3.39 -12.27 -2.31
CA TYR A 86 4.40 -12.13 -1.27
C TYR A 86 4.83 -10.67 -1.08
N MET A 87 4.77 -10.20 0.15
CA MET A 87 5.21 -8.87 0.58
C MET A 87 6.38 -9.01 1.55
N ALA A 88 7.58 -8.63 1.09
CA ALA A 88 8.79 -8.62 1.89
C ALA A 88 8.72 -7.50 2.94
N ASP A 89 9.21 -7.76 4.16
CA ASP A 89 9.24 -6.73 5.20
C ASP A 89 10.21 -5.61 4.80
N THR A 90 9.79 -4.35 4.99
CA THR A 90 10.63 -3.19 4.68
C THR A 90 11.71 -3.03 5.74
N TYR A 91 12.92 -2.58 5.37
CA TYR A 91 13.97 -2.34 6.37
C TYR A 91 13.79 -0.99 7.08
N ASN A 92 13.57 0.08 6.32
CA ASN A 92 13.43 1.44 6.82
C ASN A 92 11.99 1.93 6.69
N ALA A 93 11.60 2.88 7.54
CA ALA A 93 10.37 3.63 7.34
C ALA A 93 10.41 4.42 6.02
N PRO A 94 9.28 4.57 5.31
CA PRO A 94 9.22 5.38 4.09
C PRO A 94 9.67 6.81 4.36
N GLN A 95 10.35 7.45 3.42
CA GLN A 95 10.83 8.84 3.56
C GLN A 95 10.10 9.75 2.57
N PRO A 96 8.87 10.19 2.89
CA PRO A 96 8.17 11.13 2.03
C PRO A 96 8.86 12.50 2.04
N TYR A 97 8.57 13.29 1.01
CA TYR A 97 8.86 14.72 0.98
C TYR A 97 7.68 15.46 0.34
N ILE A 98 7.51 16.73 0.71
CA ILE A 98 6.45 17.59 0.15
C ILE A 98 7.10 18.64 -0.75
N ASN A 99 6.70 18.64 -2.02
CA ASN A 99 7.03 19.68 -2.97
C ASN A 99 6.04 20.85 -2.83
N THR A 100 6.58 22.05 -2.60
CA THR A 100 5.83 23.29 -2.38
C THR A 100 5.95 24.30 -3.52
N SER A 101 6.49 23.92 -4.68
CA SER A 101 6.72 24.83 -5.80
C SER A 101 5.44 25.51 -6.30
N GLU A 102 4.29 24.85 -6.18
CA GLU A 102 2.96 25.38 -6.52
C GLU A 102 2.21 25.97 -5.31
N ALA A 103 2.92 26.25 -4.22
CA ALA A 103 2.40 26.83 -2.99
C ALA A 103 3.33 27.93 -2.44
N LEU A 104 4.06 28.60 -3.33
CA LEU A 104 4.93 29.72 -2.97
C LEU A 104 4.08 30.97 -2.74
N HIS A 105 3.92 31.36 -1.48
CA HIS A 105 3.20 32.57 -1.06
C HIS A 105 1.75 32.65 -1.58
N PRO A 106 0.88 31.67 -1.28
CA PRO A 106 -0.51 31.69 -1.71
C PRO A 106 -1.23 32.91 -1.14
N VAL A 107 -2.06 33.56 -1.96
CA VAL A 107 -2.90 34.69 -1.55
C VAL A 107 -4.35 34.21 -1.39
N VAL A 108 -5.15 34.92 -0.60
CA VAL A 108 -6.59 34.65 -0.48
C VAL A 108 -7.26 34.57 -1.86
N ASN A 109 -8.15 33.60 -2.03
CA ASN A 109 -8.86 33.22 -3.26
C ASN A 109 -8.02 32.48 -4.33
N ASP A 110 -6.70 32.36 -4.17
CA ASP A 110 -5.88 31.56 -5.09
C ASP A 110 -6.11 30.05 -4.92
N THR A 111 -5.53 29.30 -5.86
CA THR A 111 -5.37 27.84 -5.74
C THR A 111 -3.90 27.51 -5.57
N PHE A 112 -3.58 26.68 -4.59
CA PHE A 112 -2.23 26.13 -4.43
C PHE A 112 -2.24 24.61 -4.31
N VAL A 113 -1.11 24.00 -4.64
CA VAL A 113 -0.95 22.54 -4.65
C VAL A 113 0.28 22.15 -3.86
N LEU A 114 0.10 21.15 -2.99
CA LEU A 114 1.19 20.45 -2.32
C LEU A 114 1.26 19.03 -2.87
N LYS A 115 2.44 18.61 -3.32
CA LYS A 115 2.66 17.25 -3.81
C LYS A 115 3.53 16.49 -2.84
N CYS A 116 2.98 15.46 -2.21
CA CYS A 116 3.76 14.50 -1.44
C CYS A 116 4.25 13.39 -2.36
N THR A 117 5.54 13.09 -2.29
CA THR A 117 6.18 12.01 -3.04
C THR A 117 7.00 11.15 -2.09
N VAL A 118 7.03 9.85 -2.34
CA VAL A 118 7.87 8.90 -1.60
C VAL A 118 8.39 7.84 -2.56
N ASP A 119 9.67 7.51 -2.43
CA ASP A 119 10.32 6.44 -3.17
C ASP A 119 10.46 5.20 -2.28
N VAL A 120 10.03 4.07 -2.80
CA VAL A 120 10.05 2.79 -2.08
C VAL A 120 10.51 1.65 -2.97
N ASP A 121 10.89 0.53 -2.35
CA ASP A 121 11.19 -0.70 -3.07
C ASP A 121 9.98 -1.17 -3.88
N PRO A 122 10.20 -1.84 -5.03
CA PRO A 122 9.18 -2.53 -5.80
C PRO A 122 8.16 -3.28 -4.93
N ASP A 123 6.89 -3.23 -5.32
CA ASP A 123 5.80 -4.00 -4.69
C ASP A 123 5.47 -3.62 -3.24
N THR A 124 6.16 -2.64 -2.67
CA THR A 124 5.81 -2.06 -1.37
C THR A 124 4.44 -1.41 -1.42
N ARG A 125 3.50 -1.93 -0.63
CA ARG A 125 2.17 -1.33 -0.46
C ARG A 125 2.22 -0.23 0.60
N LEU A 126 1.58 0.90 0.30
CA LEU A 126 1.57 2.11 1.11
C LEU A 126 0.14 2.58 1.42
N PHE A 127 -0.03 3.12 2.62
CA PHE A 127 -1.16 3.91 3.03
C PHE A 127 -0.67 5.34 3.27
N ILE A 128 -1.28 6.31 2.58
CA ILE A 128 -0.89 7.73 2.65
C ILE A 128 -2.06 8.52 3.22
N ASP A 129 -1.78 9.33 4.23
CA ASP A 129 -2.75 10.24 4.84
C ASP A 129 -2.19 11.65 4.96
N TRP A 130 -3.04 12.63 4.67
CA TRP A 130 -2.75 14.05 4.82
C TRP A 130 -3.36 14.62 6.09
N SER A 131 -2.58 15.35 6.89
CA SER A 131 -3.09 16.17 7.98
C SER A 131 -2.85 17.64 7.66
N TYR A 132 -3.89 18.46 7.70
CA TYR A 132 -3.81 19.89 7.36
C TYR A 132 -4.90 20.71 8.08
N PRO A 133 -4.74 22.04 8.14
CA PRO A 133 -5.74 22.90 8.77
C PRO A 133 -7.13 22.72 8.14
N ASN A 134 -8.16 22.67 8.98
CA ASN A 134 -9.56 22.56 8.55
C ASN A 134 -9.91 21.31 7.71
N LYS A 135 -9.18 20.18 7.82
CA LYS A 135 -9.51 18.93 7.08
C LYS A 135 -11.01 18.56 7.17
N ASN A 136 -11.60 18.65 8.35
CA ASN A 136 -13.02 18.32 8.59
C ASN A 136 -14.00 19.46 8.22
N ASN A 137 -13.51 20.64 7.84
CA ASN A 137 -14.32 21.82 7.51
C ASN A 137 -13.77 22.53 6.26
N SER A 138 -13.39 21.73 5.26
CA SER A 138 -12.85 22.20 3.99
C SER A 138 -13.92 22.77 3.06
N GLN A 139 -15.21 22.52 3.34
CA GLN A 139 -16.36 22.96 2.53
C GLN A 139 -16.24 22.57 1.04
N GLY A 140 -15.58 21.44 0.75
CA GLY A 140 -15.34 20.97 -0.62
C GLY A 140 -14.28 21.76 -1.41
N ARG A 141 -13.58 22.72 -0.78
CA ARG A 141 -12.51 23.50 -1.42
C ARG A 141 -11.19 22.75 -1.53
N ILE A 142 -10.94 21.83 -0.60
CA ILE A 142 -9.70 21.07 -0.52
C ILE A 142 -9.95 19.66 -1.01
N ASN A 143 -9.11 19.19 -1.94
CA ASN A 143 -9.21 17.87 -2.53
C ASN A 143 -7.89 17.11 -2.41
N GLU A 144 -7.97 15.85 -2.00
CA GLU A 144 -6.84 14.91 -1.97
C GLU A 144 -6.93 14.01 -3.21
N THR A 145 -5.87 13.96 -4.00
CA THR A 145 -5.84 13.06 -5.15
C THR A 145 -5.55 11.63 -4.70
N GLN A 146 -6.10 10.66 -5.43
CA GLN A 146 -5.69 9.27 -5.27
C GLN A 146 -4.17 9.13 -5.50
N PRO A 147 -3.48 8.26 -4.74
CA PRO A 147 -2.07 7.99 -4.94
C PRO A 147 -1.81 7.48 -6.37
N ILE A 148 -0.80 8.05 -7.02
CA ILE A 148 -0.32 7.64 -8.33
C ILE A 148 1.02 6.96 -8.14
N SER A 149 1.13 5.71 -8.59
CA SER A 149 2.35 4.92 -8.54
C SER A 149 3.02 4.88 -9.91
N GLN A 150 4.33 5.13 -9.95
CA GLN A 150 5.15 5.08 -11.16
C GLN A 150 6.41 4.26 -10.92
N TRP A 151 6.67 3.33 -11.83
CA TRP A 151 7.93 2.61 -11.87
C TRP A 151 9.03 3.52 -12.42
N LYS A 152 10.10 3.70 -11.65
CA LYS A 152 11.28 4.47 -12.05
C LYS A 152 12.49 3.56 -12.15
N THR A 153 13.23 3.70 -13.24
CA THR A 153 14.50 2.99 -13.45
C THR A 153 15.61 4.02 -13.59
N THR A 154 16.52 4.06 -12.62
CA THR A 154 17.70 4.92 -12.64
C THR A 154 18.94 4.07 -12.81
N ARG A 155 19.47 4.02 -14.03
CA ARG A 155 20.56 3.12 -14.45
C ARG A 155 20.20 1.65 -14.21
N THR A 156 20.59 1.10 -13.06
CA THR A 156 20.35 -0.28 -12.63
C THR A 156 19.36 -0.39 -11.47
N TYR A 157 19.02 0.72 -10.82
CA TYR A 157 18.16 0.75 -9.65
C TYR A 157 16.69 0.96 -10.07
N LYS A 158 15.83 0.00 -9.71
CA LYS A 158 14.39 0.09 -9.91
C LYS A 158 13.74 0.43 -8.57
N HIS A 159 12.92 1.47 -8.56
CA HIS A 159 12.09 1.83 -7.42
C HIS A 159 10.69 2.21 -7.89
N GLN A 160 9.78 2.29 -6.94
CA GLN A 160 8.44 2.77 -7.13
C GLN A 160 8.32 4.16 -6.50
N GLU A 161 8.05 5.16 -7.32
CA GLU A 161 7.71 6.52 -6.89
C GLU A 161 6.19 6.57 -6.70
N VAL A 162 5.72 6.86 -5.49
CA VAL A 162 4.30 7.06 -5.20
C VAL A 162 4.07 8.51 -4.83
N SER A 163 3.09 9.16 -5.45
CA SER A 163 2.76 10.55 -5.15
C SER A 163 1.27 10.81 -5.00
N THR A 164 0.91 11.74 -4.14
CA THR A 164 -0.44 12.28 -3.95
C THR A 164 -0.36 13.79 -3.85
N SER A 165 -1.38 14.48 -4.35
CA SER A 165 -1.47 15.93 -4.30
C SER A 165 -2.63 16.36 -3.41
N LEU A 166 -2.39 17.38 -2.60
CA LEU A 166 -3.40 18.14 -1.88
C LEU A 166 -3.63 19.45 -2.63
N ILE A 167 -4.85 19.64 -3.14
CA ILE A 167 -5.24 20.80 -3.93
C ILE A 167 -6.16 21.67 -3.09
N VAL A 168 -5.73 22.89 -2.76
CA VAL A 168 -6.53 23.85 -1.98
C VAL A 168 -7.02 24.93 -2.92
N LYS A 169 -8.33 24.95 -3.21
CA LYS A 169 -8.98 26.00 -4.02
C LYS A 169 -9.55 27.10 -3.14
N ASN A 170 -9.68 28.31 -3.68
CA ASN A 170 -10.25 29.46 -2.96
C ASN A 170 -9.60 29.59 -1.57
N ALA A 171 -8.28 29.73 -1.55
CA ALA A 171 -7.46 29.72 -0.34
C ALA A 171 -7.92 30.80 0.65
N GLN A 172 -7.90 30.46 1.94
CA GLN A 172 -8.32 31.35 3.02
C GLN A 172 -7.21 31.50 4.04
N THR A 173 -7.17 32.62 4.77
CA THR A 173 -6.15 32.84 5.81
C THR A 173 -6.15 31.75 6.88
N ARG A 174 -7.32 31.16 7.18
CA ARG A 174 -7.48 30.02 8.09
C ARG A 174 -6.89 28.70 7.57
N ASP A 175 -6.56 28.61 6.28
CA ASP A 175 -5.88 27.45 5.70
C ASP A 175 -4.36 27.52 5.95
N SER A 176 -3.86 28.62 6.56
CA SER A 176 -2.47 28.71 7.01
C SER A 176 -2.19 27.75 8.16
N GLY A 177 -1.01 27.14 8.15
CA GLY A 177 -0.55 26.24 9.19
C GLY A 177 0.26 25.07 8.65
N ARG A 178 0.35 24.03 9.46
CA ARG A 178 1.19 22.86 9.19
C ARG A 178 0.44 21.82 8.36
N TYR A 179 1.04 21.44 7.23
CA TYR A 179 0.59 20.38 6.35
C TYR A 179 1.54 19.20 6.50
N ILE A 180 1.01 18.01 6.78
CA ILE A 180 1.77 16.80 7.09
C ILE A 180 1.31 15.69 6.14
N CYS A 181 2.25 15.07 5.44
CA CYS A 181 2.03 13.83 4.70
C CYS A 181 2.60 12.68 5.52
N SER A 182 1.75 11.75 5.93
CA SER A 182 2.14 10.53 6.65
C SER A 182 2.03 9.32 5.73
N VAL A 183 3.11 8.56 5.60
CA VAL A 183 3.17 7.36 4.76
C VAL A 183 3.48 6.16 5.64
N THR A 184 2.58 5.18 5.62
CA THR A 184 2.75 3.91 6.35
C THR A 184 2.84 2.76 5.35
N ASP A 185 3.85 1.91 5.48
CA ASP A 185 3.96 0.72 4.63
C ASP A 185 3.19 -0.49 5.20
N HIS A 186 3.09 -1.55 4.41
CA HIS A 186 2.47 -2.82 4.83
C HIS A 186 3.22 -3.52 5.98
N SER A 187 4.46 -3.10 6.27
CA SER A 187 5.25 -3.55 7.41
C SER A 187 4.97 -2.73 8.67
N GLN A 188 3.98 -1.82 8.63
CA GLN A 188 3.56 -0.95 9.72
C GLN A 188 4.62 0.09 10.14
N LYS A 189 5.58 0.39 9.27
CA LYS A 189 6.55 1.46 9.50
C LYS A 189 6.00 2.76 8.90
N THR A 190 6.06 3.84 9.67
CA THR A 190 5.51 5.15 9.26
C THR A 190 6.62 6.19 9.18
N GLY A 191 6.69 6.91 8.06
CA GLY A 191 7.45 8.14 7.95
C GLY A 191 6.57 9.33 7.61
N ARG A 192 7.08 10.54 7.88
CA ARG A 192 6.31 11.78 7.75
C ARG A 192 7.16 12.89 7.16
N ALA A 193 6.52 13.73 6.35
CA ALA A 193 7.05 15.00 5.90
C ALA A 193 6.07 16.10 6.27
N ASP A 194 6.56 17.28 6.60
CA ASP A 194 5.72 18.42 6.91
C ASP A 194 6.28 19.73 6.40
N VAL A 195 5.36 20.65 6.09
CA VAL A 195 5.66 22.01 5.63
C VAL A 195 4.66 22.96 6.25
N ASN A 196 5.09 24.20 6.52
CA ASN A 196 4.20 25.24 7.01
C ASN A 196 3.84 26.20 5.87
N ILE A 197 2.55 26.37 5.58
CA ILE A 197 2.05 27.26 4.54
C ILE A 197 1.40 28.47 5.20
N ASN A 198 1.69 29.66 4.67
CA ASN A 198 1.09 30.91 5.10
C ASN A 198 0.31 31.52 3.94
N VAL A 199 -0.99 31.74 4.12
CA VAL A 199 -1.88 32.34 3.11
C VAL A 199 -2.00 33.84 3.39
N TYR A 200 -1.53 34.66 2.46
CA TYR A 200 -1.48 36.11 2.60
C TYR A 200 -2.81 36.76 2.21
N GLY A 201 -3.22 37.79 2.95
CA GLY A 201 -4.38 38.59 2.58
C GLY A 201 -4.15 39.39 1.29
N ALA A 202 -5.23 39.69 0.56
CA ALA A 202 -5.19 40.46 -0.69
C ALA A 202 -4.79 41.94 -0.53
N CYS A 203 -4.46 42.40 0.69
CA CYS A 203 -4.04 43.77 0.95
C CYS A 203 -2.58 43.78 1.44
N GLY A 204 -1.63 44.01 0.53
CA GLY A 204 -0.21 44.09 0.85
C GLY A 204 0.38 45.45 0.49
N ARG A 205 0.64 46.29 1.49
CA ARG A 205 1.74 47.27 1.43
C ARG A 205 3.05 46.50 1.57
N ILE A 206 4.07 46.89 0.81
CA ILE A 206 5.45 46.40 0.97
C ILE A 206 5.97 46.91 2.32
N LEU A 207 6.43 45.99 3.18
CA LEU A 207 7.21 46.32 4.37
C LEU A 207 8.69 46.11 4.04
N LEU A 208 9.44 47.20 3.93
CA LEU A 208 10.89 47.17 3.99
C LEU A 208 11.27 47.03 5.47
N LEU A 209 11.89 45.91 5.84
CA LEU A 209 12.64 45.81 7.09
C LEU A 209 14.02 46.38 6.80
N ILE A 210 14.27 47.60 7.28
CA ILE A 210 15.58 48.24 7.32
C ILE A 210 16.21 47.93 8.67
#